data_AF-A0A6J1EZY4-F1
#
_entry.id   AF-A0A6J1EZY4-F1
#
_cell.length_a   1.000
_cell.length_b   1.000
_cell.length_c   1.000
_cell.angle_alpha   90.00
_cell.angle_beta   90.00
_cell.angle_gamma   90.00
#
_symmetry.space_group_name_H-M   'P 1'
#
loop_
_entity.id
_entity.type
_entity.pdbx_description
1 polymer ?
#
loop_
_entity_poly.entity_id
_entity_poly.type
_entity_poly.pdbx_seq_one_letter_code
_entity_poly.pdbx_strand_id
1 'polypeptide(L)'
;MGDKKHKVVFVMGCTASGKSKLSVNLAAYFPSEIINSDKIQFYKGLDIITNKITDSERHGVPHHLLGVIEDPEADLTVDDYCRYVEGSIYEIIGRGRLPIIVGGSNNYIEALVENPNTNFHSRFDCCFIWVVVLLPVLYKYIAKRVDQMVEEGLVDEAREMFVPNADYSRGIRRAIGALELDKYFKTEKNGEQLYKDDLLKLAIQEIKDNTCKLASCQFQKLHRLRDELGWKLHQVDATAVFEKSGEEAANEWMNAIVKPSRAIVGDFLEENWSKTNMKRRMRIGVLSALVAVGVGLMVIWIRNGNWNGV
;
A
#
# COMPACT_ATOMS: atom_id res chain seq x y z
N MET A 1 -19.96 25.04 1.85
CA MET A 1 -18.72 24.70 2.58
C MET A 1 -18.20 23.46 1.88
N GLY A 2 -17.12 23.53 1.10
CA GLY A 2 -16.69 22.34 0.33
C GLY A 2 -16.25 21.25 1.30
N ASP A 3 -16.84 20.06 1.20
CA ASP A 3 -16.52 18.93 2.07
C ASP A 3 -15.01 18.65 2.02
N LYS A 4 -14.42 18.53 3.21
CA LYS A 4 -13.00 18.27 3.35
C LYS A 4 -12.76 16.81 3.00
N LYS A 5 -12.05 16.56 1.91
CA LYS A 5 -11.68 15.21 1.49
C LYS A 5 -10.87 14.49 2.57
N HIS A 6 -11.12 13.20 2.72
CA HIS A 6 -10.33 12.34 3.60
C HIS A 6 -8.97 12.04 2.98
N LYS A 7 -7.96 11.79 3.80
CA LYS A 7 -6.59 11.53 3.32
C LYS A 7 -6.32 10.03 3.30
N VAL A 8 -5.73 9.56 2.20
CA VAL A 8 -5.32 8.17 2.01
C VAL A 8 -3.89 8.13 1.49
N VAL A 9 -3.05 7.27 2.07
CA VAL A 9 -1.69 7.05 1.60
C VAL A 9 -1.61 5.72 0.89
N PHE A 10 -0.90 5.66 -0.23
CA PHE A 10 -0.61 4.45 -0.98
C PHE A 10 0.89 4.17 -0.93
N VAL A 11 1.28 2.96 -0.55
CA VAL A 11 2.65 2.46 -0.64
C VAL A 11 2.72 1.41 -1.74
N MET A 12 3.28 1.81 -2.88
CA MET A 12 3.34 1.07 -4.13
C MET A 12 4.78 0.65 -4.46
N GLY A 13 4.92 -0.30 -5.38
CA GLY A 13 6.23 -0.86 -5.77
C GLY A 13 6.16 -2.34 -6.14
N CYS A 14 7.22 -2.84 -6.77
CA CYS A 14 7.31 -4.23 -7.20
C CYS A 14 7.28 -5.20 -6.01
N THR A 15 6.94 -6.46 -6.25
CA THR A 15 7.11 -7.52 -5.26
C THR A 15 8.53 -7.52 -4.70
N ALA A 16 8.66 -7.88 -3.43
CA ALA A 16 9.92 -7.87 -2.68
C ALA A 16 10.61 -6.50 -2.48
N SER A 17 10.02 -5.36 -2.88
CA SER A 17 10.65 -4.03 -2.69
C SER A 17 10.61 -3.47 -1.26
N GLY A 18 9.97 -4.16 -0.31
CA GLY A 18 9.90 -3.73 1.11
C GLY A 18 8.68 -2.89 1.49
N LYS A 19 7.63 -2.86 0.66
CA LYS A 19 6.39 -2.09 0.91
C LYS A 19 5.78 -2.32 2.29
N SER A 20 5.61 -3.58 2.70
CA SER A 20 5.01 -3.92 3.99
C SER A 20 5.85 -3.40 5.16
N LYS A 21 7.18 -3.56 5.09
CA LYS A 21 8.13 -3.00 6.07
C LYS A 21 7.99 -1.48 6.19
N LEU A 22 7.90 -0.77 5.07
CA LEU A 22 7.72 0.69 5.07
C LEU A 22 6.40 1.09 5.72
N SER A 23 5.32 0.36 5.43
CA SER A 23 4.01 0.66 5.99
C SER A 23 3.96 0.54 7.52
N VAL A 24 4.61 -0.49 8.07
CA VAL A 24 4.76 -0.66 9.53
C VAL A 24 5.65 0.45 10.12
N ASN A 25 6.73 0.84 9.43
CA ASN A 25 7.56 1.96 9.90
C ASN A 25 6.79 3.28 9.91
N LEU A 26 5.94 3.55 8.92
CA LEU A 26 5.09 4.74 8.90
C LEU A 26 4.07 4.74 10.05
N ALA A 27 3.52 3.58 10.42
CA ALA A 27 2.59 3.45 11.54
C ALA A 27 3.21 3.77 12.91
N ALA A 28 4.55 3.76 13.02
CA ALA A 28 5.25 4.21 14.22
C ALA A 28 5.24 5.75 14.36
N TYR A 29 5.03 6.48 13.26
CA TYR A 29 5.05 7.96 13.23
C TYR A 29 3.66 8.57 13.06
N PHE A 30 2.73 7.84 12.43
CA PHE A 30 1.38 8.29 12.16
C PHE A 30 0.40 7.27 12.75
N PRO A 31 -0.67 7.71 13.45
CA PRO A 31 -1.70 6.79 13.93
C PRO A 31 -2.47 6.23 12.72
N SER A 32 -2.01 5.10 12.20
CA SER A 32 -2.47 4.53 10.93
C SER A 32 -2.79 3.05 11.04
N GLU A 33 -3.58 2.57 10.09
CA GLU A 33 -3.86 1.14 9.89
C GLU A 33 -3.61 0.78 8.42
N ILE A 34 -3.21 -0.47 8.18
CA ILE A 34 -2.77 -0.93 6.87
C ILE A 34 -3.90 -1.66 6.15
N ILE A 35 -4.13 -1.34 4.89
CA ILE A 35 -5.07 -2.05 4.02
C ILE A 35 -4.26 -2.78 2.95
N ASN A 36 -4.36 -4.12 2.91
CA ASN A 36 -3.75 -4.90 1.84
C ASN A 36 -4.39 -4.56 0.49
N SER A 37 -3.55 -4.45 -0.54
CA SER A 37 -3.96 -4.28 -1.93
C SER A 37 -3.32 -5.29 -2.88
N ASP A 38 -2.65 -6.31 -2.38
CA ASP A 38 -2.25 -7.46 -3.19
C ASP A 38 -3.43 -8.44 -3.32
N LYS A 39 -3.95 -8.61 -4.54
CA LYS A 39 -5.14 -9.42 -4.82
C LYS A 39 -5.01 -10.87 -4.37
N ILE A 40 -3.80 -11.44 -4.36
CA ILE A 40 -3.58 -12.83 -3.97
C ILE A 40 -3.55 -12.95 -2.44
N GLN A 41 -3.15 -11.89 -1.74
CA GLN A 41 -3.12 -11.88 -0.28
C GLN A 41 -4.51 -11.72 0.37
N PHE A 42 -5.57 -11.46 -0.42
CA PHE A 42 -6.94 -11.47 0.08
C PHE A 42 -7.40 -12.85 0.52
N TYR A 43 -6.81 -13.93 0.00
CA TYR A 43 -7.22 -15.30 0.30
C TYR A 43 -6.51 -15.86 1.52
N LYS A 44 -7.25 -16.67 2.28
CA LYS A 44 -6.75 -17.41 3.44
C LYS A 44 -5.82 -18.56 2.99
N GLY A 45 -4.76 -18.80 3.76
CA GLY A 45 -3.76 -19.82 3.44
C GLY A 45 -2.73 -19.36 2.40
N LEU A 46 -1.77 -20.23 2.10
CA LEU A 46 -0.60 -19.90 1.28
C LEU A 46 0.18 -18.67 1.80
N ASP A 47 0.34 -18.53 3.11
CA ASP A 47 0.93 -17.33 3.72
C ASP A 47 2.41 -17.15 3.33
N ILE A 48 3.16 -18.24 3.20
CA ILE A 48 4.56 -18.21 2.74
C ILE A 48 4.60 -17.89 1.23
N ILE A 49 3.92 -18.67 0.39
CA ILE A 49 3.89 -18.49 -1.07
C ILE A 49 3.42 -17.10 -1.46
N THR A 50 2.36 -16.61 -0.84
CA THR A 50 1.78 -15.30 -1.14
C THR A 50 2.49 -14.17 -0.41
N ASN A 51 3.50 -14.51 0.40
CA ASN A 51 4.34 -13.57 1.13
C ASN A 51 3.53 -12.59 1.98
N LYS A 52 2.61 -13.12 2.80
CA LYS A 52 1.87 -12.31 3.76
C LYS A 52 2.81 -11.88 4.87
N ILE A 53 2.69 -10.63 5.29
CA ILE A 53 3.42 -10.14 6.46
C ILE A 53 3.00 -10.90 7.71
N THR A 54 3.97 -11.44 8.44
CA THR A 54 3.75 -12.22 9.67
C THR A 54 3.34 -11.31 10.83
N ASP A 55 2.67 -11.86 11.85
CA ASP A 55 2.26 -11.07 13.02
C ASP A 55 3.43 -10.42 13.77
N SER A 56 4.59 -11.09 13.79
CA SER A 56 5.84 -10.54 14.34
C SER A 56 6.27 -9.29 13.57
N GLU A 57 6.30 -9.36 12.24
CA GLU A 57 6.69 -8.23 11.39
C GLU A 57 5.68 -7.07 11.42
N ARG A 58 4.41 -7.33 11.73
CA ARG A 58 3.38 -6.29 11.88
C ARG A 58 3.62 -5.38 13.09
N HIS A 59 4.36 -5.84 14.10
CA HIS A 59 4.62 -5.08 15.33
C HIS A 59 3.33 -4.51 15.98
N GLY A 60 2.23 -5.27 15.93
CA GLY A 60 0.93 -4.87 16.48
C GLY A 60 0.14 -3.85 15.63
N VAL A 61 0.64 -3.45 14.47
CA VAL A 61 -0.08 -2.55 13.56
C VAL A 61 -1.27 -3.29 12.93
N PRO A 62 -2.51 -2.77 13.03
CA PRO A 62 -3.68 -3.42 12.43
C PRO A 62 -3.56 -3.52 10.90
N HIS A 63 -3.84 -4.71 10.37
CA HIS A 63 -3.88 -5.00 8.94
C HIS A 63 -5.28 -5.48 8.52
N HIS A 64 -5.79 -4.94 7.43
CA HIS A 64 -7.09 -5.25 6.84
C HIS A 64 -6.92 -5.97 5.50
N LEU A 65 -7.93 -6.74 5.11
CA LEU A 65 -8.03 -7.43 3.82
C LEU A 65 -6.89 -8.42 3.53
N LEU A 66 -6.38 -9.04 4.58
CA LEU A 66 -5.33 -10.04 4.54
C LEU A 66 -5.92 -11.38 4.97
N GLY A 67 -6.08 -12.32 4.05
CA GLY A 67 -6.68 -13.63 4.34
C GLY A 67 -8.18 -13.63 4.63
N VAL A 68 -8.94 -12.71 4.01
CA VAL A 68 -10.39 -12.52 4.24
C VAL A 68 -11.30 -13.35 3.34
N ILE A 69 -10.79 -13.89 2.22
CA ILE A 69 -11.54 -14.78 1.32
C ILE A 69 -11.23 -16.22 1.70
N GLU A 70 -12.25 -16.97 2.12
CA GLU A 70 -12.10 -18.37 2.54
C GLU A 70 -12.13 -19.36 1.38
N ASP A 71 -12.96 -19.10 0.36
CA ASP A 71 -13.07 -19.98 -0.81
C ASP A 71 -11.85 -19.79 -1.73
N PRO A 72 -10.99 -20.83 -1.88
CA PRO A 72 -9.79 -20.73 -2.71
C PRO A 72 -10.09 -20.62 -4.21
N GLU A 73 -11.29 -20.98 -4.66
CA GLU A 73 -11.71 -20.94 -6.08
C GLU A 73 -12.50 -19.67 -6.43
N ALA A 74 -12.94 -18.90 -5.43
CA ALA A 74 -13.68 -17.66 -5.67
C ALA A 74 -12.78 -16.62 -6.33
N ASP A 75 -13.26 -15.96 -7.38
CA ASP A 75 -12.51 -14.87 -8.01
C ASP A 75 -12.80 -13.53 -7.33
N LEU A 76 -11.73 -12.84 -6.90
CA LEU A 76 -11.80 -11.45 -6.49
C LEU A 76 -11.97 -10.54 -7.72
N THR A 77 -13.21 -10.10 -7.95
CA THR A 77 -13.51 -9.10 -8.98
C THR A 77 -12.95 -7.72 -8.62
N VAL A 78 -12.83 -6.84 -9.62
CA VAL A 78 -12.42 -5.44 -9.39
C VAL A 78 -13.43 -4.69 -8.53
N ASP A 79 -14.73 -4.93 -8.73
CA ASP A 79 -15.79 -4.30 -7.94
C ASP A 79 -15.78 -4.77 -6.48
N ASP A 80 -15.55 -6.07 -6.24
CA ASP A 80 -15.38 -6.60 -4.89
C ASP A 80 -14.17 -5.98 -4.20
N TYR A 81 -13.04 -5.89 -4.89
CA TYR A 81 -11.85 -5.23 -4.37
C TYR A 81 -12.13 -3.78 -3.98
N CYS A 82 -12.75 -3.00 -4.87
CA CYS A 82 -13.08 -1.60 -4.61
C CYS A 82 -14.00 -1.47 -3.39
N ARG A 83 -15.04 -2.30 -3.31
CA ARG A 83 -15.98 -2.33 -2.18
C ARG A 83 -15.27 -2.65 -0.87
N TYR A 84 -14.40 -3.66 -0.83
CA TYR A 84 -13.68 -4.06 0.38
C TYR A 84 -12.68 -2.99 0.84
N VAL A 85 -11.93 -2.41 -0.09
CA VAL A 85 -10.93 -1.38 0.22
C VAL A 85 -11.61 -0.10 0.69
N GLU A 86 -12.68 0.34 0.03
CA GLU A 86 -13.43 1.53 0.46
C GLU A 86 -14.09 1.34 1.82
N GLY A 87 -14.70 0.18 2.09
CA GLY A 87 -15.23 -0.14 3.41
C GLY A 87 -14.17 -0.02 4.50
N SER A 88 -13.00 -0.61 4.26
CA SER A 88 -11.85 -0.55 5.17
C SER A 88 -11.35 0.88 5.38
N ILE A 89 -11.28 1.70 4.31
CA ILE A 89 -10.94 3.13 4.41
C ILE A 89 -11.88 3.85 5.37
N TYR A 90 -13.20 3.69 5.21
CA TYR A 90 -14.18 4.37 6.05
C TYR A 90 -14.14 3.92 7.50
N GLU A 91 -13.94 2.63 7.76
CA GLU A 91 -13.77 2.10 9.11
C GLU A 91 -12.56 2.70 9.83
N ILE A 92 -11.42 2.76 9.15
CA ILE A 92 -10.16 3.32 9.69
C ILE A 92 -10.33 4.82 9.98
N ILE A 93 -10.95 5.55 9.05
CA ILE A 93 -11.27 6.97 9.22
C ILE A 93 -12.23 7.18 10.40
N GLY A 94 -13.23 6.30 10.55
CA GLY A 94 -14.19 6.34 11.66
C GLY A 94 -13.51 6.18 13.02
N ARG A 95 -12.39 5.47 13.08
CA ARG A 95 -11.50 5.36 14.26
C ARG A 95 -10.51 6.54 14.41
N GLY A 96 -10.59 7.54 13.53
CA GLY A 96 -9.70 8.71 13.54
C GLY A 96 -8.26 8.40 13.11
N ARG A 97 -8.03 7.31 12.38
CA ARG A 97 -6.71 6.87 11.93
C ARG A 97 -6.50 7.08 10.44
N LEU A 98 -5.24 7.09 10.02
CA LEU A 98 -4.84 7.22 8.62
C LEU A 98 -4.90 5.87 7.90
N PRO A 99 -5.72 5.70 6.85
CA PRO A 99 -5.64 4.51 6.00
C PRO A 99 -4.39 4.54 5.12
N ILE A 100 -3.57 3.50 5.20
CA ILE A 100 -2.41 3.27 4.33
C ILE A 100 -2.65 2.02 3.50
N ILE A 101 -2.84 2.16 2.19
CA ILE A 101 -3.05 1.05 1.25
C ILE A 101 -1.68 0.56 0.75
N VAL A 102 -1.42 -0.74 0.84
CA VAL A 102 -0.10 -1.33 0.59
C VAL A 102 -0.23 -2.55 -0.29
N GLY A 103 0.53 -2.65 -1.38
CA GLY A 103 0.46 -3.83 -2.26
C GLY A 103 0.97 -3.60 -3.68
N GLY A 104 0.95 -4.66 -4.48
CA GLY A 104 1.52 -4.69 -5.84
C GLY A 104 0.52 -4.93 -6.97
N SER A 105 -0.78 -5.05 -6.68
CA SER A 105 -1.80 -5.25 -7.72
C SER A 105 -2.25 -3.91 -8.32
N ASN A 106 -1.33 -3.24 -9.01
CA ASN A 106 -1.51 -1.86 -9.49
C ASN A 106 -2.72 -1.66 -10.42
N ASN A 107 -3.17 -2.70 -11.14
CA ASN A 107 -4.41 -2.62 -11.94
C ASN A 107 -5.66 -2.44 -11.06
N TYR A 108 -5.68 -3.05 -9.88
CA TYR A 108 -6.78 -2.90 -8.93
C TYR A 108 -6.73 -1.54 -8.22
N ILE A 109 -5.52 -1.04 -7.91
CA ILE A 109 -5.34 0.31 -7.37
C ILE A 109 -5.76 1.36 -8.40
N GLU A 110 -5.35 1.22 -9.67
CA GLU A 110 -5.79 2.08 -10.77
C GLU A 110 -7.31 2.05 -10.90
N ALA A 111 -7.92 0.86 -10.91
CA ALA A 111 -9.38 0.75 -10.97
C ALA A 111 -10.05 1.43 -9.76
N LEU A 112 -9.55 1.27 -8.54
CA LEU A 112 -10.11 1.94 -7.37
C LEU A 112 -10.09 3.47 -7.51
N VAL A 113 -8.96 4.02 -7.95
CA VAL A 113 -8.71 5.47 -7.99
C VAL A 113 -9.39 6.14 -9.19
N GLU A 114 -9.37 5.48 -10.35
CA GLU A 114 -9.87 6.03 -11.62
C GLU A 114 -11.31 5.63 -11.94
N ASN A 115 -11.96 4.78 -11.14
CA ASN A 115 -13.32 4.34 -11.43
C ASN A 115 -14.31 5.53 -11.41
N PRO A 116 -14.99 5.82 -12.54
CA PRO A 116 -15.90 6.95 -12.63
C PRO A 116 -17.16 6.77 -11.75
N ASN A 117 -17.53 5.54 -11.42
CA ASN A 117 -18.70 5.25 -10.60
C ASN A 117 -18.42 5.50 -9.11
N THR A 118 -17.18 5.27 -8.64
CA THR A 118 -16.81 5.48 -7.24
C THR A 118 -16.45 6.93 -6.95
N ASN A 119 -16.12 7.72 -7.97
CA ASN A 119 -15.68 9.12 -7.83
C ASN A 119 -14.61 9.27 -6.73
N PHE A 120 -13.63 8.36 -6.67
CA PHE A 120 -12.67 8.26 -5.57
C PHE A 120 -11.96 9.59 -5.28
N HIS A 121 -11.50 10.27 -6.34
CA HIS A 121 -10.88 11.60 -6.25
C HIS A 121 -11.77 12.69 -5.67
N SER A 122 -13.11 12.56 -5.72
CA SER A 122 -14.01 13.54 -5.12
C SER A 122 -14.08 13.41 -3.60
N ARG A 123 -13.82 12.21 -3.06
CA ARG A 123 -13.95 11.86 -1.64
C ARG A 123 -12.60 11.85 -0.91
N PHE A 124 -11.53 11.51 -1.63
CA PHE A 124 -10.22 11.28 -1.06
C PHE A 124 -9.14 12.14 -1.72
N ASP A 125 -8.25 12.70 -0.89
CA ASP A 125 -6.93 13.18 -1.29
C ASP A 125 -5.95 11.99 -1.17
N CYS A 126 -5.18 11.73 -2.23
CA CYS A 126 -4.26 10.60 -2.30
C CYS A 126 -2.80 11.06 -2.25
N CYS A 127 -1.98 10.35 -1.48
CA CYS A 127 -0.53 10.48 -1.50
C CYS A 127 0.09 9.15 -1.92
N PHE A 128 0.81 9.12 -3.03
CA PHE A 128 1.41 7.90 -3.57
C PHE A 128 2.91 7.87 -3.31
N ILE A 129 3.37 6.90 -2.54
CA ILE A 129 4.78 6.59 -2.33
C ILE A 129 5.12 5.38 -3.18
N TRP A 130 6.12 5.51 -4.03
CA TRP A 130 6.64 4.42 -4.85
C TRP A 130 8.03 4.02 -4.36
N VAL A 131 8.12 2.83 -3.75
CA VAL A 131 9.41 2.23 -3.39
C VAL A 131 10.04 1.61 -4.64
N VAL A 132 11.14 2.20 -5.10
CA VAL A 132 11.86 1.84 -6.32
C VAL A 132 13.08 0.99 -5.96
N VAL A 133 13.36 -0.04 -6.76
CA VAL A 133 14.61 -0.81 -6.70
C VAL A 133 15.03 -1.10 -8.13
N LEU A 134 16.32 -0.96 -8.45
CA LEU A 134 16.84 -1.38 -9.75
C LEU A 134 16.56 -2.87 -9.99
N LEU A 135 15.94 -3.19 -11.13
CA LEU A 135 15.53 -4.56 -11.46
C LEU A 135 16.66 -5.61 -11.34
N PRO A 136 17.91 -5.36 -11.80
CA PRO A 136 18.99 -6.33 -11.62
C PRO A 136 19.33 -6.63 -10.15
N VAL A 137 19.21 -5.62 -9.27
CA VAL A 137 19.40 -5.79 -7.82
C VAL A 137 18.22 -6.53 -7.22
N LEU A 138 17.00 -6.15 -7.63
CA LEU A 138 15.77 -6.78 -7.16
C LEU A 138 15.68 -8.26 -7.55
N TYR A 139 16.11 -8.65 -8.75
CA TYR A 139 16.09 -10.06 -9.20
C TYR A 139 17.00 -10.94 -8.36
N LYS A 140 18.19 -10.46 -7.97
CA LYS A 140 19.08 -11.18 -7.05
C LYS A 140 18.42 -11.38 -5.69
N TYR A 141 17.71 -10.36 -5.19
CA TYR A 141 16.99 -10.45 -3.94
C TYR A 141 15.78 -11.39 -4.02
N ILE A 142 15.00 -11.34 -5.11
CA ILE A 142 13.88 -12.25 -5.38
C ILE A 142 14.36 -13.71 -5.36
N ALA A 143 15.48 -14.02 -6.03
CA ALA A 143 16.01 -15.38 -6.05
C ALA A 143 16.33 -15.88 -4.63
N LYS A 144 17.09 -15.08 -3.85
CA LYS A 144 17.43 -15.40 -2.45
C LYS A 144 16.19 -15.55 -1.57
N ARG A 145 15.20 -14.69 -1.79
CA ARG A 145 13.94 -14.70 -1.05
C ARG A 145 13.14 -15.97 -1.33
N VAL A 146 13.06 -16.40 -2.58
CA VAL A 146 12.39 -17.68 -2.91
C VAL A 146 13.12 -18.84 -2.25
N ASP A 147 14.45 -18.82 -2.19
CA ASP A 147 15.22 -19.84 -1.46
C ASP A 147 14.87 -19.85 0.04
N GLN A 148 14.78 -18.68 0.67
CA GLN A 148 14.33 -18.55 2.06
C GLN A 148 12.89 -19.06 2.25
N MET A 149 11.98 -18.75 1.33
CA MET A 149 10.60 -19.25 1.38
C MET A 149 10.56 -20.78 1.31
N VAL A 150 11.43 -21.41 0.51
CA VAL A 150 11.56 -22.87 0.47
C VAL A 150 12.05 -23.43 1.79
N GLU A 151 13.05 -22.79 2.42
CA GLU A 151 13.54 -23.16 3.76
C GLU A 151 12.46 -22.99 4.85
N GLU A 152 11.57 -22.01 4.70
CA GLU A 152 10.44 -21.74 5.59
C GLU A 152 9.25 -22.70 5.40
N GLY A 153 9.28 -23.57 4.38
CA GLY A 153 8.24 -24.57 4.14
C GLY A 153 7.27 -24.24 3.00
N LEU A 154 7.64 -23.38 2.05
CA LEU A 154 6.83 -23.07 0.86
C LEU A 154 6.33 -24.31 0.12
N VAL A 155 7.18 -25.33 -0.01
CA VAL A 155 6.83 -26.56 -0.73
C VAL A 155 5.79 -27.37 0.05
N ASP A 156 5.89 -27.38 1.38
CA ASP A 156 4.95 -28.07 2.25
C ASP A 156 3.59 -27.39 2.24
N GLU A 157 3.58 -26.06 2.33
CA GLU A 157 2.37 -25.24 2.22
C GLU A 157 1.66 -25.43 0.87
N ALA A 158 2.42 -25.46 -0.23
CA ALA A 158 1.88 -25.72 -1.56
C ALA A 158 1.30 -27.14 -1.67
N ARG A 159 1.93 -28.13 -1.00
CA ARG A 159 1.50 -29.53 -1.02
C ARG A 159 0.15 -29.70 -0.31
N GLU A 160 -0.09 -29.00 0.79
CA GLU A 160 -1.36 -29.06 1.51
C GLU A 160 -2.55 -28.56 0.67
N MET A 161 -2.31 -27.58 -0.20
CA MET A 161 -3.34 -27.02 -1.09
C MET A 161 -3.39 -27.67 -2.47
N PHE A 162 -2.53 -28.66 -2.73
CA PHE A 162 -2.46 -29.34 -4.00
C PHE A 162 -3.74 -30.15 -4.25
N VAL A 163 -4.40 -29.85 -5.36
CA VAL A 163 -5.53 -30.62 -5.86
C VAL A 163 -5.19 -31.10 -7.27
N PRO A 164 -5.20 -32.43 -7.52
CA PRO A 164 -4.91 -32.95 -8.85
C PRO A 164 -5.85 -32.36 -9.92
N ASN A 165 -5.27 -31.87 -11.01
CA ASN A 165 -6.00 -31.29 -12.15
C ASN A 165 -6.85 -30.06 -11.78
N ALA A 166 -6.40 -29.28 -10.79
CA ALA A 166 -7.04 -28.01 -10.45
C ALA A 166 -6.93 -26.97 -11.56
N ASP A 167 -7.85 -26.01 -11.54
CA ASP A 167 -7.82 -24.83 -12.41
C ASP A 167 -6.96 -23.73 -11.79
N TYR A 168 -5.73 -23.55 -12.31
CA TYR A 168 -4.81 -22.51 -11.85
C TYR A 168 -5.14 -21.11 -12.38
N SER A 169 -6.27 -20.93 -13.09
CA SER A 169 -6.71 -19.62 -13.57
C SER A 169 -7.59 -18.86 -12.58
N ARG A 170 -7.98 -19.48 -11.46
CA ARG A 170 -8.96 -18.95 -10.50
C ARG A 170 -8.41 -18.72 -9.10
N GLY A 171 -9.01 -17.75 -8.42
CA GLY A 171 -8.85 -17.53 -6.99
C GLY A 171 -7.40 -17.47 -6.52
N ILE A 172 -7.11 -18.17 -5.42
CA ILE A 172 -5.77 -18.21 -4.81
C ILE A 172 -4.78 -19.07 -5.62
N ARG A 173 -5.27 -20.01 -6.45
CA ARG A 173 -4.42 -20.91 -7.25
C ARG A 173 -3.60 -20.18 -8.31
N ARG A 174 -3.92 -18.92 -8.60
CA ARG A 174 -3.13 -18.04 -9.46
C ARG A 174 -1.82 -17.58 -8.83
N ALA A 175 -1.57 -17.90 -7.56
CA ALA A 175 -0.33 -17.58 -6.87
C ALA A 175 0.87 -18.24 -7.58
N ILE A 176 1.94 -17.47 -7.79
CA ILE A 176 3.22 -17.99 -8.29
C ILE A 176 3.75 -18.97 -7.24
N GLY A 177 4.02 -20.21 -7.64
CA GLY A 177 4.34 -21.34 -6.77
C GLY A 177 3.32 -22.46 -6.88
N ALA A 178 2.04 -22.15 -7.07
CA ALA A 178 0.99 -23.15 -7.13
C ALA A 178 1.05 -23.98 -8.42
N LEU A 179 1.18 -23.31 -9.57
CA LEU A 179 1.25 -23.97 -10.88
C LEU A 179 2.61 -24.63 -11.10
N GLU A 180 3.68 -23.96 -10.71
CA GLU A 180 5.07 -24.40 -10.91
C GLU A 180 5.35 -25.72 -10.18
N LEU A 181 4.74 -25.94 -9.01
CA LEU A 181 4.90 -27.17 -8.22
C LEU A 181 3.93 -28.30 -8.63
N ASP A 182 2.95 -28.05 -9.52
CA ASP A 182 1.94 -29.05 -9.92
C ASP A 182 2.58 -30.34 -10.45
N LYS A 183 3.55 -30.18 -11.36
CA LYS A 183 4.24 -31.34 -11.97
C LYS A 183 5.01 -32.14 -10.92
N TYR A 184 5.69 -31.45 -9.99
CA TYR A 184 6.41 -32.09 -8.89
C TYR A 184 5.47 -32.91 -8.00
N PHE A 185 4.33 -32.36 -7.61
CA PHE A 185 3.35 -33.06 -6.75
C PHE A 185 2.67 -34.23 -7.46
N LYS A 186 2.40 -34.11 -8.77
CA LYS A 186 1.87 -35.24 -9.58
C LYS A 186 2.84 -36.41 -9.60
N THR A 187 4.12 -36.16 -9.83
CA THR A 187 5.16 -37.20 -9.82
C THR A 187 5.35 -37.80 -8.42
N GLU A 188 5.34 -36.96 -7.37
CA GLU A 188 5.41 -37.41 -5.98
C GLU A 188 4.28 -38.38 -5.62
N LYS A 189 3.04 -38.05 -6.03
CA LYS A 189 1.85 -38.88 -5.77
C LYS A 189 1.88 -40.22 -6.52
N ASN A 190 2.50 -40.27 -7.69
CA ASN A 190 2.61 -41.48 -8.51
C ASN A 190 3.71 -42.45 -8.02
N GLY A 191 4.50 -42.08 -7.00
CA GLY A 191 5.54 -42.92 -6.43
C GLY A 191 6.84 -43.00 -7.25
N GLU A 192 6.97 -42.17 -8.28
CA GLU A 192 8.17 -42.08 -9.11
C GLU A 192 9.25 -41.26 -8.38
N GLN A 193 10.31 -41.94 -7.92
CA GLN A 193 11.44 -41.28 -7.25
C GLN A 193 12.54 -40.81 -8.21
N LEU A 194 12.62 -41.43 -9.39
CA LEU A 194 13.60 -41.07 -10.40
C LEU A 194 13.28 -39.65 -10.90
N TYR A 195 14.23 -38.71 -10.81
CA TYR A 195 14.12 -37.29 -11.21
C TYR A 195 13.29 -36.36 -10.31
N LYS A 196 12.81 -36.82 -9.14
CA LYS A 196 12.01 -35.98 -8.22
C LYS A 196 12.74 -34.71 -7.78
N ASP A 197 14.01 -34.84 -7.40
CA ASP A 197 14.83 -33.70 -6.94
C ASP A 197 15.10 -32.70 -8.08
N ASP A 198 15.28 -33.19 -9.30
CA ASP A 198 15.48 -32.34 -10.47
C ASP A 198 14.20 -31.59 -10.83
N LEU A 199 13.04 -32.24 -10.74
CA LEU A 199 11.74 -31.58 -10.92
C LEU A 199 11.49 -30.50 -9.87
N LEU A 200 11.84 -30.74 -8.61
CA LEU A 200 11.72 -29.72 -7.57
C LEU A 200 12.61 -28.51 -7.84
N LYS A 201 13.87 -28.74 -8.23
CA LYS A 201 14.81 -27.66 -8.60
C LYS A 201 14.29 -26.85 -9.78
N LEU A 202 13.74 -27.52 -10.80
CA LEU A 202 13.14 -26.86 -11.96
C LEU A 202 11.93 -26.01 -11.54
N ALA A 203 11.03 -26.55 -10.72
CA ALA A 203 9.87 -25.81 -10.23
C ALA A 203 10.29 -24.56 -9.42
N ILE A 204 11.27 -24.69 -8.51
CA ILE A 204 11.80 -23.55 -7.74
C ILE A 204 12.42 -22.51 -8.68
N GLN A 205 13.13 -22.93 -9.73
CA GLN A 205 13.67 -22.00 -10.72
C GLN A 205 12.56 -21.27 -11.50
N GLU A 206 11.50 -21.97 -11.89
CA GLU A 206 10.33 -21.36 -12.54
C GLU A 206 9.64 -20.33 -11.62
N ILE A 207 9.53 -20.61 -10.32
CA ILE A 207 9.01 -19.65 -9.33
C ILE A 207 9.86 -18.38 -9.31
N LYS A 208 11.19 -18.50 -9.29
CA LYS A 208 12.11 -17.35 -9.34
C LYS A 208 11.91 -16.54 -10.61
N ASP A 209 11.87 -17.22 -11.76
CA ASP A 209 11.76 -16.57 -13.07
C ASP A 209 10.41 -15.86 -13.23
N ASN A 210 9.31 -16.51 -12.83
CA ASN A 210 7.97 -15.93 -12.90
C ASN A 210 7.80 -14.78 -11.91
N THR A 211 8.43 -14.84 -10.73
CA THR A 211 8.44 -13.72 -9.77
C THR A 211 9.22 -12.53 -10.33
N CYS A 212 10.35 -12.75 -11.02
CA CYS A 212 11.09 -11.70 -11.71
C CYS A 212 10.26 -11.07 -12.86
N LYS A 213 9.57 -11.89 -13.66
CA LYS A 213 8.63 -11.39 -14.70
C LYS A 213 7.54 -10.53 -14.08
N LEU A 214 6.93 -10.97 -12.98
CA LEU A 214 5.92 -10.19 -12.25
C LEU A 214 6.48 -8.83 -11.80
N ALA A 215 7.68 -8.81 -11.20
CA ALA A 215 8.33 -7.57 -10.78
C ALA A 215 8.58 -6.61 -11.96
N SER A 216 9.00 -7.13 -13.11
CA SER A 216 9.18 -6.34 -14.34
C SER A 216 7.85 -5.75 -14.85
N CYS A 217 6.80 -6.55 -14.91
CA CYS A 217 5.46 -6.08 -15.32
C CYS A 217 4.91 -5.01 -14.36
N GLN A 218 5.10 -5.19 -13.04
CA GLN A 218 4.71 -4.20 -12.04
C GLN A 218 5.48 -2.89 -12.20
N PHE A 219 6.78 -2.97 -12.48
CA PHE A 219 7.64 -1.82 -12.72
C PHE A 219 7.17 -1.01 -13.95
N GLN A 220 6.95 -1.69 -15.07
CA GLN A 220 6.41 -1.07 -16.29
C GLN A 220 5.05 -0.41 -16.04
N LYS A 221 4.18 -1.07 -15.25
CA LYS A 221 2.88 -0.52 -14.90
C LYS A 221 2.99 0.76 -14.06
N LEU A 222 3.91 0.83 -13.09
CA LEU A 222 4.10 2.03 -12.28
C LEU A 222 4.62 3.21 -13.11
N HIS A 223 5.52 2.93 -14.07
CA HIS A 223 5.92 3.92 -15.07
C HIS A 223 4.72 4.42 -15.89
N ARG A 224 3.85 3.52 -16.37
CA ARG A 224 2.61 3.87 -17.05
C ARG A 224 1.74 4.82 -16.23
N LEU A 225 1.52 4.51 -14.95
CA LEU A 225 0.70 5.34 -14.05
C LEU A 225 1.30 6.76 -13.88
N ARG A 226 2.63 6.86 -13.75
CA ARG A 226 3.32 8.15 -13.64
C ARG A 226 3.29 8.95 -14.94
N ASP A 227 3.68 8.30 -16.04
CA ASP A 227 4.03 8.96 -17.30
C ASP A 227 2.80 9.18 -18.20
N GLU A 228 1.84 8.24 -18.21
CA GLU A 228 0.63 8.33 -19.05
C GLU A 228 -0.56 8.89 -18.28
N LEU A 229 -0.80 8.45 -17.04
CA LEU A 229 -1.93 8.93 -16.23
C LEU A 229 -1.59 10.15 -15.36
N GLY A 230 -0.33 10.59 -15.35
CA GLY A 230 0.10 11.78 -14.62
C GLY A 230 0.04 11.65 -13.10
N TRP A 231 0.05 10.42 -12.56
CA TRP A 231 0.05 10.22 -11.11
C TRP A 231 1.31 10.79 -10.48
N LYS A 232 1.13 11.61 -9.43
CA LYS A 232 2.25 12.14 -8.62
C LYS A 232 2.79 11.04 -7.70
N LEU A 233 3.64 10.17 -8.26
CA LEU A 233 4.33 9.11 -7.52
C LEU A 233 5.60 9.67 -6.88
N HIS A 234 5.64 9.75 -5.56
CA HIS A 234 6.83 10.11 -4.81
C HIS A 234 7.79 8.90 -4.77
N GLN A 235 8.82 8.94 -5.59
CA GLN A 235 9.80 7.86 -5.67
C GLN A 235 10.75 7.88 -4.47
N VAL A 236 10.98 6.70 -3.89
CA VAL A 236 11.90 6.48 -2.79
C VAL A 236 12.76 5.27 -3.15
N ASP A 237 14.05 5.50 -3.40
CA ASP A 237 14.95 4.49 -3.95
C ASP A 237 15.57 3.61 -2.85
N ALA A 238 15.25 2.32 -2.89
CA ALA A 238 15.74 1.30 -1.97
C ALA A 238 16.90 0.48 -2.52
N THR A 239 17.40 0.77 -3.72
CA THR A 239 18.48 0.00 -4.37
C THR A 239 19.69 -0.19 -3.44
N ALA A 240 20.19 0.88 -2.84
CA ALA A 240 21.34 0.83 -1.93
C ALA A 240 21.09 -0.01 -0.68
N VAL A 241 19.83 -0.16 -0.24
CA VAL A 241 19.47 -1.02 0.90
C VAL A 241 19.69 -2.49 0.54
N PHE A 242 19.30 -2.89 -0.67
CA PHE A 242 19.39 -4.28 -1.14
C PHE A 242 20.82 -4.71 -1.50
N GLU A 243 21.74 -3.74 -1.64
CA GLU A 243 23.18 -4.01 -1.86
C GLU A 243 23.96 -4.17 -0.55
N LYS A 244 23.40 -3.71 0.57
CA LYS A 244 24.00 -3.78 1.91
C LYS A 244 23.49 -4.99 2.69
N SER A 245 24.07 -5.24 3.87
CA SER A 245 23.64 -6.33 4.77
C SER A 245 23.68 -5.90 6.23
N GLY A 246 22.95 -6.61 7.09
CA GLY A 246 22.95 -6.38 8.53
C GLY A 246 22.57 -4.96 8.94
N GLU A 247 23.34 -4.41 9.90
CA GLU A 247 23.10 -3.08 10.47
C GLU A 247 23.22 -1.95 9.43
N GLU A 248 24.13 -2.09 8.45
CA GLU A 248 24.29 -1.10 7.39
C GLU A 248 23.03 -1.00 6.51
N ALA A 249 22.42 -2.14 6.17
CA ALA A 249 21.16 -2.15 5.43
C ALA A 249 20.00 -1.57 6.26
N ALA A 250 19.97 -1.83 7.57
CA ALA A 250 18.97 -1.25 8.47
C ALA A 250 19.09 0.28 8.56
N ASN A 251 20.32 0.79 8.70
CA ASN A 251 20.61 2.22 8.72
C ASN A 251 20.28 2.88 7.38
N GLU A 252 20.64 2.24 6.27
CA GLU A 252 20.29 2.71 4.92
C GLU A 252 18.77 2.75 4.73
N TRP A 253 18.05 1.72 5.17
CA TRP A 253 16.59 1.69 5.10
C TRP A 253 15.96 2.87 5.84
N MET A 254 16.43 3.17 7.05
CA MET A 254 15.93 4.31 7.82
C MET A 254 16.22 5.64 7.11
N ASN A 255 17.41 5.81 6.54
CA ASN A 255 17.85 7.05 5.92
C ASN A 255 17.24 7.29 4.54
N ALA A 256 17.36 6.31 3.64
CA ALA A 256 16.93 6.41 2.26
C ALA A 256 15.43 6.20 2.08
N ILE A 257 14.76 5.44 2.98
CA ILE A 257 13.34 5.06 2.81
C ILE A 257 12.45 5.73 3.83
N VAL A 258 12.67 5.46 5.13
CA VAL A 258 11.72 5.87 6.18
C VAL A 258 11.70 7.38 6.35
N LYS A 259 12.86 8.05 6.43
CA LYS A 259 12.95 9.51 6.57
C LYS A 259 12.24 10.28 5.45
N PRO A 260 12.53 10.06 4.15
CA PRO A 260 11.84 10.78 3.08
C PRO A 260 10.37 10.44 3.01
N SER A 261 9.99 9.17 3.20
CA SER A 261 8.57 8.76 3.22
C SER A 261 7.79 9.46 4.33
N ARG A 262 8.39 9.56 5.53
CA ARG A 262 7.81 10.31 6.65
C ARG A 262 7.63 11.79 6.31
N ALA A 263 8.63 12.43 5.69
CA ALA A 263 8.52 13.84 5.30
C ALA A 263 7.39 14.05 4.29
N ILE A 264 7.31 13.21 3.25
CA ILE A 264 6.24 13.24 2.24
C ILE A 264 4.86 13.11 2.88
N VAL A 265 4.66 12.13 3.77
CA VAL A 265 3.37 11.93 4.46
C VAL A 265 3.08 13.10 5.40
N GLY A 266 4.09 13.59 6.14
CA GLY A 266 3.94 14.76 7.01
C GLY A 266 3.44 15.98 6.26
N ASP A 267 4.11 16.36 5.18
CA ASP A 267 3.73 17.48 4.31
C ASP A 267 2.31 17.28 3.76
N PHE A 268 2.01 16.08 3.27
CA PHE A 268 0.68 15.73 2.77
C PHE A 268 -0.41 15.90 3.82
N LEU A 269 -0.17 15.51 5.08
CA LEU A 269 -1.13 15.70 6.18
C LEU A 269 -1.25 17.17 6.58
N GLU A 270 -0.15 17.93 6.56
CA GLU A 270 -0.05 19.34 6.95
C GLU A 270 -0.57 20.35 5.89
N GLU A 271 -0.59 20.00 4.60
CA GLU A 271 -1.10 20.88 3.52
C GLU A 271 -2.53 21.40 3.79
N ASN A 272 -3.30 20.69 4.63
CA ASN A 272 -4.61 21.13 5.09
C ASN A 272 -4.58 22.03 6.34
N TRP A 273 -3.55 21.94 7.20
CA TRP A 273 -3.37 22.82 8.36
C TRP A 273 -3.15 24.27 7.92
N SER A 274 -2.27 24.48 6.93
CA SER A 274 -1.93 25.81 6.38
C SER A 274 -3.13 26.48 5.69
N LYS A 275 -3.88 25.74 4.87
CA LYS A 275 -5.10 26.25 4.20
C LYS A 275 -6.24 26.55 5.18
N THR A 276 -6.37 25.76 6.25
CA THR A 276 -7.41 25.95 7.29
C THR A 276 -7.07 27.14 8.20
N ASN A 277 -5.81 27.32 8.58
CA ASN A 277 -5.36 28.45 9.40
C ASN A 277 -5.32 29.77 8.63
N MET A 278 -5.06 29.76 7.32
CA MET A 278 -5.15 30.97 6.51
C MET A 278 -6.61 31.45 6.38
N LYS A 279 -7.58 30.53 6.19
CA LYS A 279 -9.02 30.87 6.23
C LYS A 279 -9.50 31.30 7.61
N ARG A 280 -8.99 30.70 8.70
CA ARG A 280 -9.26 31.15 10.08
C ARG A 280 -8.69 32.54 10.36
N ARG A 281 -7.47 32.85 9.93
CA ARG A 281 -6.85 34.18 10.06
C ARG A 281 -7.57 35.22 9.21
N MET A 282 -8.04 34.90 8.00
CA MET A 282 -8.88 35.82 7.22
C MET A 282 -10.26 36.04 7.87
N ARG A 283 -10.92 35.01 8.39
CA ARG A 283 -12.21 35.18 9.10
C ARG A 283 -12.08 35.99 10.39
N ILE A 284 -11.04 35.74 11.18
CA ILE A 284 -10.73 36.52 12.38
C ILE A 284 -10.35 37.96 11.98
N GLY A 285 -9.55 38.14 10.92
CA GLY A 285 -9.17 39.45 10.37
C GLY A 285 -10.36 40.30 9.91
N VAL A 286 -11.35 39.67 9.27
CA VAL A 286 -12.60 40.34 8.83
C VAL A 286 -13.52 40.63 10.02
N LEU A 287 -13.63 39.72 11.01
CA LEU A 287 -14.38 39.99 12.24
C LEU A 287 -13.74 41.12 13.06
N SER A 288 -12.40 41.15 13.17
CA SER A 288 -11.68 42.22 13.85
C SER A 288 -11.80 43.56 13.11
N ALA A 289 -11.85 43.54 11.77
CA ALA A 289 -12.10 44.74 10.98
C ALA A 289 -13.54 45.26 11.14
N LEU A 290 -14.54 44.39 11.19
CA LEU A 290 -15.94 44.77 11.45
C LEU A 290 -16.15 45.30 12.87
N VAL A 291 -15.49 44.71 13.87
CA VAL A 291 -15.50 45.22 15.25
C VAL A 291 -14.76 46.56 15.33
N ALA A 292 -13.62 46.73 14.66
CA ALA A 292 -12.89 47.99 14.63
C ALA A 292 -13.67 49.11 13.92
N VAL A 293 -14.42 48.81 12.84
CA VAL A 293 -15.31 49.77 12.17
C VAL A 293 -16.51 50.11 13.05
N GLY A 294 -17.10 49.13 13.74
CA GLY A 294 -18.21 49.36 14.68
C GLY A 294 -17.83 50.18 15.91
N VAL A 295 -16.65 49.92 16.50
CA VAL A 295 -16.12 50.71 17.63
C VAL A 295 -15.65 52.09 17.15
N GLY A 296 -15.06 52.19 15.96
CA GLY A 296 -14.64 53.46 15.36
C GLY A 296 -15.82 54.40 15.09
N LEU A 297 -16.94 53.89 14.60
CA LEU A 297 -18.18 54.66 14.41
C LEU A 297 -18.80 55.09 15.76
N MET A 298 -18.74 54.24 16.79
CA MET A 298 -19.25 54.57 18.13
C MET A 298 -18.40 55.65 18.82
N VAL A 299 -17.08 55.64 18.64
CA VAL A 299 -16.16 56.66 19.19
C VAL A 299 -16.28 58.00 18.45
N ILE A 300 -16.53 57.99 17.13
CA ILE A 300 -16.79 59.21 16.35
C ILE A 300 -18.15 59.82 16.72
N TRP A 301 -19.17 58.99 17.02
CA TRP A 301 -20.46 59.49 17.50
C TRP A 301 -20.35 60.16 18.88
N ILE A 302 -19.55 59.61 19.79
CA ILE A 302 -19.31 60.19 21.13
C ILE A 302 -18.46 61.48 21.06
N ARG A 303 -17.57 61.63 20.08
CA ARG A 303 -16.71 62.82 19.94
C ARG A 303 -17.36 64.02 19.27
N ASN A 304 -18.40 63.81 18.45
CA ASN A 304 -19.08 64.89 17.71
C ASN A 304 -20.50 65.20 18.23
N GLY A 305 -21.00 64.45 19.22
CA GLY A 305 -22.30 64.67 19.85
C GLY A 305 -22.23 65.71 20.97
N ASN A 306 -22.42 66.98 20.60
CA ASN A 306 -22.63 68.10 21.51
C ASN A 306 -23.94 67.87 22.32
N TRP A 307 -23.85 67.34 23.54
CA TRP A 307 -24.98 67.26 24.48
C TRP A 307 -25.00 68.55 25.32
N ASN A 308 -25.69 69.57 24.81
CA ASN A 308 -26.27 70.63 25.62
C ASN A 308 -27.63 70.14 26.13
N GLY A 309 -27.78 70.11 27.45
CA GLY A 309 -29.02 69.66 28.11
C GLY A 309 -30.20 70.58 27.92
N VAL A 310 -31.41 70.04 28.09
CA VAL A 310 -32.43 70.34 29.10
C VAL A 310 -33.29 69.10 29.24
#